data_AF-A0A1G3PE67-F1
#
_entry.id   AF-A0A1G3PE67-F1
#
_cell.length_a   1.000
_cell.length_b   1.000
_cell.length_c   1.000
_cell.angle_alpha   90.00
_cell.angle_beta   90.00
_cell.angle_gamma   90.00
#
_symmetry.space_group_name_H-M   'P 1'
#
loop_
_entity.id
_entity.type
_entity.pdbx_description
1 polymer ?
#
loop_
_entity_poly.entity_id
_entity_poly.type
_entity_poly.pdbx_seq_one_letter_code
_entity_poly.pdbx_strand_id
1 'polypeptide(L)'
;MLSELLKNILNEHKHYISLSELESVLYNKKMKVKISNYLSHSSLYTVSEGFVFMKKALIDMKTSFLKDFEDHIASKSIDREAVENLKSFYSQLVPDSFYPEWFNTNLENKLIIFDLLLSLIVRNKNSNDPLKKYFSELLDVYSLLTVYSIILVKSNDENYEKLTGYLQSIDPEEELLKDMVYELLINPLEILDKLHDKQISLSEISDYVDKTVDASFRVSINYSQHLFKKVITNELSKFEPVHILSRYSFESLYEWVLALIDSQGLEISDRLIEDLDL
;
A
#
# COMPACT_ATOMS: atom_id res chain seq x y z
N MET A 1 22.68 18.22 -22.82
CA MET A 1 22.95 16.88 -23.39
C MET A 1 22.26 15.76 -22.60
N LEU A 2 22.60 15.49 -21.32
CA LEU A 2 21.92 14.43 -20.54
C LEU A 2 20.43 14.71 -20.29
N SER A 3 20.07 15.94 -19.91
CA SER A 3 18.67 16.34 -19.73
C SER A 3 17.82 16.14 -20.99
N GLU A 4 18.38 16.45 -22.15
CA GLU A 4 17.66 16.41 -23.41
C GLU A 4 17.48 14.96 -23.90
N LEU A 5 18.50 14.13 -23.68
CA LEU A 5 18.40 12.68 -23.85
C LEU A 5 17.33 12.07 -22.94
N LEU A 6 17.35 12.38 -21.65
CA LEU A 6 16.36 11.89 -20.69
C LEU A 6 14.95 12.31 -21.07
N LYS A 7 14.77 13.57 -21.48
CA LYS A 7 13.49 14.06 -21.99
C LYS A 7 13.01 13.25 -23.20
N ASN A 8 13.89 12.95 -24.14
CA ASN A 8 13.54 12.15 -25.32
C ASN A 8 13.16 10.71 -24.94
N ILE A 9 13.93 10.06 -24.07
CA ILE A 9 13.61 8.71 -23.56
C ILE A 9 12.24 8.73 -22.87
N LEU A 10 12.02 9.64 -21.93
CA LEU A 10 10.73 9.73 -21.23
C LEU A 10 9.58 10.02 -22.20
N ASN A 11 9.77 10.85 -23.23
CA ASN A 11 8.74 11.07 -24.25
C ASN A 11 8.42 9.81 -25.07
N GLU A 12 9.41 8.96 -25.34
CA GLU A 12 9.22 7.66 -26.01
C GLU A 12 8.46 6.67 -25.11
N HIS A 13 8.60 6.79 -23.79
CA HIS A 13 7.98 5.91 -22.79
C HIS A 13 6.77 6.55 -22.06
N LYS A 14 5.95 7.34 -22.75
CA LYS A 14 4.72 7.95 -22.16
C LYS A 14 4.95 8.76 -20.87
N HIS A 15 6.11 9.41 -20.77
CA HIS A 15 6.53 10.32 -19.70
C HIS A 15 6.94 9.69 -18.37
N TYR A 16 7.07 8.36 -18.30
CA TYR A 16 7.63 7.64 -17.16
C TYR A 16 8.46 6.42 -17.64
N ILE A 17 9.35 5.89 -16.80
CA ILE A 17 10.11 4.68 -17.10
C ILE A 17 10.59 4.06 -15.79
N SER A 18 10.67 2.74 -15.68
CA SER A 18 11.28 2.12 -14.50
C SER A 18 12.79 2.42 -14.45
N LEU A 19 13.38 2.47 -13.26
CA LEU A 19 14.81 2.72 -13.09
C LEU A 19 15.66 1.64 -13.78
N SER A 20 15.26 0.37 -13.67
CA SER A 20 15.96 -0.76 -14.30
C SER A 20 15.93 -0.69 -15.83
N GLU A 21 14.79 -0.30 -16.40
CA GLU A 21 14.67 -0.10 -17.84
C GLU A 21 15.45 1.12 -18.31
N LEU A 22 15.41 2.23 -17.56
CA LEU A 22 16.20 3.42 -17.85
C LEU A 22 17.70 3.12 -17.85
N GLU A 23 18.19 2.38 -16.86
CA GLU A 23 19.59 1.94 -16.79
C GLU A 23 19.96 1.07 -17.99
N SER A 24 19.07 0.16 -18.38
CA SER A 24 19.25 -0.70 -19.57
C SER A 24 19.32 0.12 -20.87
N VAL A 25 18.43 1.11 -21.05
CA VAL A 25 18.42 2.01 -22.21
C VAL A 25 19.71 2.83 -22.28
N LEU A 26 20.18 3.35 -21.15
CA LEU A 26 21.42 4.15 -21.08
C LEU A 26 22.65 3.30 -21.35
N TYR A 27 22.69 2.08 -20.81
CA TYR A 27 23.75 1.12 -21.07
C TYR A 27 23.86 0.79 -22.56
N ASN A 28 22.73 0.53 -23.23
CA ASN A 28 22.67 0.28 -24.67
C ASN A 28 23.15 1.48 -25.51
N LYS A 29 22.92 2.70 -25.02
CA LYS A 29 23.46 3.94 -25.60
C LYS A 29 24.93 4.21 -25.23
N LYS A 30 25.63 3.22 -24.64
CA LYS A 30 27.03 3.26 -24.18
C LYS A 30 27.32 4.38 -23.18
N MET A 31 26.32 4.78 -22.39
CA MET A 31 26.48 5.77 -21.34
C MET A 31 26.75 5.09 -20.00
N LYS A 32 27.91 5.36 -19.40
CA LYS A 32 28.22 4.99 -18.01
C LYS A 32 28.04 6.20 -17.12
N VAL A 33 26.81 6.52 -16.77
CA VAL A 33 26.48 7.67 -15.91
C VAL A 33 25.69 7.16 -14.70
N LYS A 34 26.13 7.52 -13.49
CA LYS A 34 25.32 7.34 -12.28
C LYS A 34 24.17 8.35 -12.32
N ILE A 35 23.02 7.91 -12.81
CA ILE A 35 21.89 8.83 -13.06
C ILE A 35 21.13 9.21 -11.80
N SER A 36 21.24 8.41 -10.73
CA SER A 36 20.63 8.66 -9.42
C SER A 36 20.96 10.05 -8.85
N ASN A 37 22.23 10.47 -8.92
CA ASN A 37 22.67 11.80 -8.47
C ASN A 37 22.08 12.94 -9.31
N TYR A 38 21.87 12.70 -10.61
CA TYR A 38 21.28 13.69 -11.50
C TYR A 38 19.77 13.83 -11.26
N LEU A 39 19.08 12.70 -11.11
CA LEU A 39 17.62 12.68 -10.91
C LEU A 39 17.22 13.29 -9.57
N SER A 40 17.95 13.00 -8.49
CA SER A 40 17.70 13.54 -7.14
C SER A 40 17.74 15.07 -7.06
N HIS A 41 18.52 15.73 -7.91
CA HIS A 41 18.66 17.19 -7.93
C HIS A 41 17.90 17.85 -9.09
N SER A 42 17.16 17.07 -9.88
CA SER A 42 16.46 17.59 -11.05
C SER A 42 15.20 18.38 -10.66
N SER A 43 15.03 19.55 -11.28
CA SER A 43 13.76 20.29 -11.23
C SER A 43 12.69 19.70 -12.16
N LEU A 44 13.08 18.84 -13.12
CA LEU A 44 12.21 18.32 -14.17
C LEU A 44 11.76 16.87 -13.95
N TYR A 45 12.55 16.10 -13.21
CA TYR A 45 12.33 14.67 -13.01
C TYR A 45 12.13 14.37 -11.53
N THR A 46 11.29 13.40 -11.23
CA THR A 46 11.17 12.82 -9.89
C THR A 46 11.39 11.33 -9.96
N VAL A 47 11.97 10.77 -8.91
CA VAL A 47 12.11 9.33 -8.74
C VAL A 47 11.21 8.94 -7.59
N SER A 48 10.33 7.97 -7.83
CA SER A 48 9.37 7.49 -6.85
C SER A 48 9.12 6.02 -7.12
N GLU A 49 9.22 5.18 -6.09
CA GLU A 49 8.82 3.76 -6.13
C GLU A 49 9.45 2.96 -7.28
N GLY A 50 10.73 3.21 -7.55
CA GLY A 50 11.45 2.53 -8.63
C GLY A 50 11.19 3.09 -10.03
N PHE A 51 10.39 4.15 -10.17
CA PHE A 51 10.10 4.82 -11.44
C PHE A 51 10.70 6.21 -11.52
N VAL A 52 11.03 6.62 -12.74
CA VAL A 52 11.43 7.99 -13.09
C VAL A 52 10.31 8.62 -13.86
N PHE A 53 9.84 9.76 -13.37
CA PHE A 53 8.76 10.52 -13.99
C PHE A 53 9.24 11.89 -14.44
N MET A 54 8.66 12.42 -15.51
CA MET A 54 8.61 13.87 -15.68
C MET A 54 7.62 14.47 -14.68
N LYS A 55 8.08 15.40 -13.82
CA LYS A 55 7.27 15.97 -12.73
C LYS A 55 5.93 16.52 -13.23
N LYS A 56 5.97 17.25 -14.35
CA LYS A 56 4.77 17.83 -14.95
C LYS A 56 3.77 16.74 -15.36
N ALA A 57 4.24 15.69 -16.03
CA ALA A 57 3.38 14.61 -16.50
C ALA A 57 2.75 13.84 -15.34
N LEU A 58 3.49 13.59 -14.25
CA LEU A 58 2.94 12.97 -13.04
C LEU A 58 1.82 13.83 -12.45
N ILE A 59 2.04 15.14 -12.28
CA ILE A 59 1.00 16.06 -11.78
C ILE A 59 -0.24 16.05 -12.70
N ASP A 60 -0.02 16.07 -14.02
CA ASP A 60 -1.10 16.01 -15.01
C ASP A 60 -1.87 14.67 -14.91
N MET A 61 -1.20 13.54 -14.68
CA MET A 61 -1.84 12.24 -14.46
C MET A 61 -2.69 12.21 -13.18
N LYS A 62 -2.14 12.70 -12.05
CA LYS A 62 -2.86 12.75 -10.76
C LYS A 62 -4.13 13.61 -10.86
N THR A 63 -4.00 14.79 -11.48
CA THR A 63 -5.12 15.73 -11.62
C THR A 63 -6.16 15.23 -12.63
N SER A 64 -5.74 14.64 -13.74
CA SER A 64 -6.65 14.06 -14.73
C SER A 64 -7.47 12.93 -14.14
N PHE A 65 -6.86 12.05 -13.34
CA PHE A 65 -7.58 10.94 -12.70
C PHE A 65 -8.73 11.46 -11.83
N LEU A 66 -8.47 12.43 -10.96
CA LEU A 66 -9.51 13.03 -10.11
C LEU A 66 -10.59 13.75 -10.92
N LYS A 67 -10.19 14.46 -11.98
CA LYS A 67 -11.11 15.21 -12.84
C LYS A 67 -12.13 14.31 -13.53
N ASP A 68 -11.71 13.11 -13.94
CA ASP A 68 -12.60 12.11 -14.55
C ASP A 68 -13.76 11.71 -13.61
N PHE A 69 -13.66 11.98 -12.30
CA PHE A 69 -14.64 11.57 -11.28
C PHE A 69 -15.37 12.71 -10.57
N GLU A 70 -15.21 13.98 -10.98
CA GLU A 70 -15.92 15.10 -10.33
C GLU A 70 -17.44 14.93 -10.36
N ASP A 71 -18.00 14.55 -11.52
CA ASP A 71 -19.43 14.27 -11.68
C ASP A 71 -19.87 13.03 -10.91
N HIS A 72 -19.03 11.99 -10.87
CA HIS A 72 -19.29 10.75 -10.12
C HIS A 72 -19.33 11.03 -8.62
N ILE A 73 -18.39 11.82 -8.10
CA ILE A 73 -18.37 12.27 -6.70
C ILE A 73 -19.61 13.08 -6.39
N ALA A 74 -19.98 14.04 -7.26
CA ALA A 74 -21.17 14.86 -7.09
C ALA A 74 -22.47 14.04 -7.10
N SER A 75 -22.50 12.92 -7.83
CA SER A 75 -23.64 12.00 -7.87
C SER A 75 -23.80 11.17 -6.59
N LYS A 76 -22.73 11.01 -5.80
CA LYS A 76 -22.78 10.32 -4.52
C LYS A 76 -23.13 11.31 -3.42
N SER A 77 -24.07 10.96 -2.54
CA SER A 77 -24.43 11.78 -1.36
C SER A 77 -23.34 11.74 -0.28
N ILE A 78 -22.11 12.09 -0.64
CA ILE A 78 -20.95 12.13 0.24
C ILE A 78 -20.83 13.56 0.77
N ASP A 79 -20.55 13.69 2.07
CA ASP A 79 -20.33 14.99 2.68
C ASP A 79 -19.09 15.70 2.11
N ARG A 80 -19.12 17.03 2.09
CA ARG A 80 -18.07 17.88 1.49
C ARG A 80 -16.70 17.65 2.13
N GLU A 81 -16.66 17.40 3.44
CA GLU A 81 -15.42 17.09 4.16
C GLU A 81 -14.81 15.77 3.67
N ALA A 82 -15.63 14.73 3.49
CA ALA A 82 -15.18 13.44 2.96
C ALA A 82 -14.69 13.56 1.50
N VAL A 83 -15.28 14.45 0.70
CA VAL A 83 -14.79 14.75 -0.66
C VAL A 83 -13.42 15.42 -0.66
N GLU A 84 -13.19 16.40 0.23
CA GLU A 84 -11.88 17.05 0.33
C GLU A 84 -10.81 16.11 0.90
N ASN A 85 -11.16 15.28 1.90
CA ASN A 85 -10.28 14.22 2.40
C ASN A 85 -9.94 13.22 1.31
N LEU A 86 -10.90 12.88 0.45
CA LEU A 86 -10.67 12.02 -0.71
C LEU A 86 -9.69 12.65 -1.69
N LYS A 87 -9.87 13.93 -2.07
CA LYS A 87 -8.91 14.63 -2.95
C LYS A 87 -7.51 14.69 -2.34
N SER A 88 -7.41 14.94 -1.04
CA SER A 88 -6.13 14.94 -0.32
C SER A 88 -5.49 13.56 -0.35
N PHE A 89 -6.25 12.52 -0.02
CA PHE A 89 -5.82 11.12 -0.09
C PHE A 89 -5.30 10.76 -1.49
N TYR A 90 -6.07 11.07 -2.54
CA TYR A 90 -5.68 10.78 -3.91
C TYR A 90 -4.45 11.52 -4.39
N SER A 91 -4.14 12.70 -3.84
CA SER A 91 -2.99 13.48 -4.29
C SER A 91 -1.73 13.18 -3.47
N GLN A 92 -1.89 12.77 -2.21
CA GLN A 92 -0.79 12.66 -1.24
C GLN A 92 -0.50 11.24 -0.77
N LEU A 93 -1.52 10.38 -0.65
CA LEU A 93 -1.39 9.04 -0.05
C LEU A 93 -1.41 7.91 -1.06
N VAL A 94 -1.91 8.16 -2.28
CA VAL A 94 -1.81 7.20 -3.38
C VAL A 94 -0.37 7.20 -3.92
N PRO A 95 0.29 6.03 -3.96
CA PRO A 95 1.65 5.88 -4.47
C PRO A 95 1.77 6.24 -5.95
N ASP A 96 2.90 6.82 -6.34
CA ASP A 96 3.09 7.34 -7.71
C ASP A 96 3.08 6.23 -8.78
N SER A 97 3.46 5.01 -8.40
CA SER A 97 3.50 3.82 -9.26
C SER A 97 2.14 3.43 -9.84
N PHE A 98 1.02 3.83 -9.20
CA PHE A 98 -0.32 3.50 -9.66
C PHE A 98 -0.80 4.33 -10.86
N TYR A 99 -0.43 5.62 -10.92
CA TYR A 99 -0.98 6.52 -11.94
C TYR A 99 -0.60 6.14 -13.39
N PRO A 100 0.62 5.66 -13.69
CA PRO A 100 0.96 5.10 -14.99
C PRO A 100 -0.06 4.09 -15.54
N GLU A 101 -0.47 3.17 -14.69
CA GLU A 101 -1.38 2.09 -15.04
C GLU A 101 -2.81 2.60 -15.21
N TRP A 102 -3.24 3.47 -14.30
CA TRP A 102 -4.59 4.06 -14.35
C TRP A 102 -4.77 4.99 -15.55
N PHE A 103 -3.73 5.75 -15.91
CA PHE A 103 -3.80 6.69 -17.02
C PHE A 103 -4.04 6.00 -18.36
N ASN A 104 -3.47 4.79 -18.54
CA ASN A 104 -3.61 4.01 -19.77
C ASN A 104 -4.87 3.14 -19.81
N THR A 105 -5.65 3.13 -18.73
CA THR A 105 -6.79 2.25 -18.54
C THR A 105 -8.11 2.93 -18.97
N ASN A 106 -9.09 2.12 -19.36
CA ASN A 106 -10.40 2.61 -19.79
C ASN A 106 -11.22 3.22 -18.62
N LEU A 107 -12.24 4.03 -18.94
CA LEU A 107 -13.03 4.73 -17.93
C LEU A 107 -13.76 3.78 -16.97
N GLU A 108 -14.22 2.62 -17.44
CA GLU A 108 -14.93 1.63 -16.63
C GLU A 108 -14.04 1.05 -15.52
N ASN A 109 -12.83 0.61 -15.87
CA ASN A 109 -11.84 0.18 -14.89
C ASN A 109 -11.48 1.32 -13.93
N LYS A 110 -11.24 2.54 -14.44
CA LYS A 110 -10.93 3.68 -13.57
C LYS A 110 -12.07 3.97 -12.59
N LEU A 111 -13.34 3.85 -12.99
CA LEU A 111 -14.51 3.99 -12.10
C LEU A 111 -14.50 2.95 -10.98
N ILE A 112 -14.16 1.69 -11.31
CA ILE A 112 -14.09 0.62 -10.31
C ILE A 112 -12.92 0.88 -9.34
N ILE A 113 -11.74 1.23 -9.85
CA ILE A 113 -10.57 1.62 -9.04
C ILE A 113 -10.94 2.77 -8.11
N PHE A 114 -11.64 3.78 -8.64
CA PHE A 114 -12.11 4.91 -7.86
C PHE A 114 -13.03 4.47 -6.70
N ASP A 115 -13.97 3.57 -7.00
CA ASP A 115 -14.89 3.02 -6.03
C ASP A 115 -14.20 2.15 -4.95
N LEU A 116 -13.17 1.40 -5.31
CA LEU A 116 -12.35 0.62 -4.38
C LEU A 116 -11.56 1.56 -3.45
N LEU A 117 -10.89 2.56 -4.00
CA LEU A 117 -10.13 3.53 -3.21
C LEU A 117 -11.03 4.37 -2.29
N LEU A 118 -12.24 4.72 -2.74
CA LEU A 118 -13.24 5.34 -1.87
C LEU A 118 -13.59 4.44 -0.67
N SER A 119 -13.60 3.11 -0.84
CA SER A 119 -13.91 2.18 0.26
C SER A 119 -12.83 2.13 1.35
N LEU A 120 -11.60 2.54 1.05
CA LEU A 120 -10.53 2.72 2.04
C LEU A 120 -10.83 3.87 3.01
N ILE A 121 -11.53 4.90 2.54
CA ILE A 121 -11.89 6.09 3.31
C ILE A 121 -13.25 5.89 3.97
N VAL A 122 -14.24 5.55 3.15
CA VAL A 122 -15.63 5.37 3.57
C VAL A 122 -15.86 3.87 3.66
N ARG A 123 -15.45 3.27 4.79
CA ARG A 123 -15.63 1.83 5.07
C ARG A 123 -17.10 1.44 4.91
N ASN A 124 -17.47 0.86 3.77
CA ASN A 124 -18.84 0.48 3.49
C ASN A 124 -18.99 -1.04 3.69
N LYS A 125 -19.38 -1.44 4.90
CA LYS A 125 -19.40 -2.86 5.32
C LYS A 125 -20.46 -3.70 4.60
N ASN A 126 -21.44 -3.08 3.95
CA ASN A 126 -22.57 -3.76 3.32
C ASN A 126 -22.57 -3.51 1.81
N SER A 127 -21.68 -4.19 1.09
CA SER A 127 -21.66 -4.21 -0.36
C SER A 127 -22.06 -5.60 -0.88
N ASN A 128 -23.01 -5.64 -1.82
CA ASN A 128 -23.33 -6.86 -2.58
C ASN A 128 -22.41 -7.06 -3.80
N ASP A 129 -21.54 -6.09 -4.08
CA ASP A 129 -20.53 -6.18 -5.13
C ASP A 129 -19.43 -7.19 -4.72
N PRO A 130 -19.23 -8.29 -5.47
CA PRO A 130 -18.22 -9.30 -5.17
C PRO A 130 -16.81 -8.75 -5.07
N LEU A 131 -16.46 -7.77 -5.91
CA LEU A 131 -15.11 -7.19 -5.94
C LEU A 131 -14.86 -6.34 -4.69
N LYS A 132 -15.83 -5.50 -4.31
CA LYS A 132 -15.73 -4.69 -3.08
C LYS A 132 -15.69 -5.55 -1.83
N LYS A 133 -16.46 -6.65 -1.81
CA LYS A 133 -16.43 -7.61 -0.70
C LYS A 133 -15.06 -8.26 -0.59
N TYR A 134 -14.54 -8.78 -1.70
CA TYR A 134 -13.22 -9.39 -1.75
C TYR A 134 -12.11 -8.41 -1.37
N PHE A 135 -12.16 -7.17 -1.87
CA PHE A 135 -11.22 -6.12 -1.49
C PHE A 135 -11.28 -5.80 0.00
N SER A 136 -12.48 -5.74 0.59
CA SER A 136 -12.64 -5.52 2.03
C SER A 136 -12.05 -6.67 2.85
N GLU A 137 -12.33 -7.92 2.47
CA GLU A 137 -11.76 -9.11 3.13
C GLU A 137 -10.22 -9.13 3.05
N LEU A 138 -9.66 -8.82 1.88
CA LEU A 138 -8.22 -8.69 1.68
C LEU A 138 -7.60 -7.63 2.59
N LEU A 139 -8.22 -6.44 2.66
CA LEU A 139 -7.75 -5.35 3.52
C LEU A 139 -7.85 -5.70 5.01
N ASP A 140 -8.88 -6.44 5.42
CA ASP A 140 -9.02 -6.87 6.81
C ASP A 140 -7.87 -7.82 7.20
N VAL A 141 -7.55 -8.80 6.34
CA VAL A 141 -6.42 -9.74 6.55
C VAL A 141 -5.09 -8.98 6.59
N TYR A 142 -4.88 -8.04 5.67
CA TYR A 142 -3.63 -7.28 5.61
C TYR A 142 -3.51 -6.29 6.79
N SER A 143 -4.60 -5.66 7.21
CA SER A 143 -4.63 -4.83 8.41
C SER A 143 -4.27 -5.64 9.66
N LEU A 144 -4.78 -6.87 9.76
CA LEU A 144 -4.47 -7.79 10.85
C LEU A 144 -2.97 -8.12 10.90
N LEU A 145 -2.39 -8.54 9.77
CA LEU A 145 -0.95 -8.81 9.66
C LEU A 145 -0.09 -7.58 10.05
N THR A 146 -0.50 -6.40 9.58
CA THR A 146 0.21 -5.14 9.87
C THR A 146 0.17 -4.80 11.35
N VAL A 147 -1.02 -4.83 11.97
CA VAL A 147 -1.20 -4.55 13.40
C VAL A 147 -0.39 -5.53 14.25
N TYR A 148 -0.40 -6.81 13.89
CA TYR A 148 0.43 -7.81 14.54
C TYR A 148 1.92 -7.48 14.50
N SER A 149 2.41 -7.12 13.31
CA SER A 149 3.81 -6.74 13.12
C SER A 149 4.17 -5.50 13.95
N ILE A 150 3.31 -4.49 13.99
CA ILE A 150 3.49 -3.28 14.82
C ILE A 150 3.62 -3.65 16.30
N ILE A 151 2.74 -4.50 16.81
CA ILE A 151 2.75 -4.89 18.23
C ILE A 151 4.04 -5.67 18.54
N LEU A 152 4.45 -6.60 17.68
CA LEU A 152 5.66 -7.40 17.89
C LEU A 152 6.95 -6.59 17.87
N VAL A 153 7.02 -5.58 17.00
CA VAL A 153 8.17 -4.65 16.96
C VAL A 153 8.23 -3.83 18.25
N LYS A 154 7.08 -3.38 18.76
CA LYS A 154 7.01 -2.59 20.00
C LYS A 154 7.19 -3.39 21.29
N SER A 155 6.83 -4.68 21.31
CA SER A 155 6.93 -5.51 22.51
C SER A 155 8.31 -6.15 22.71
N ASN A 156 9.22 -6.07 21.74
CA ASN A 156 10.52 -6.74 21.79
C ASN A 156 11.70 -5.75 21.79
N ASP A 157 12.01 -5.19 22.96
CA ASP A 157 13.18 -4.31 23.12
C ASP A 157 14.52 -5.07 23.18
N GLU A 158 14.52 -6.39 23.43
CA GLU A 158 15.76 -7.12 23.77
C GLU A 158 16.13 -8.32 22.86
N ASN A 159 15.30 -8.69 21.88
CA ASN A 159 15.61 -9.85 21.01
C ASN A 159 15.32 -9.61 19.51
N TYR A 160 16.17 -8.77 18.91
CA TYR A 160 16.13 -8.46 17.48
C TYR A 160 16.16 -9.73 16.60
N GLU A 161 16.97 -10.73 16.90
CA GLU A 161 17.07 -11.95 16.05
C GLU A 161 15.74 -12.70 15.93
N LYS A 162 14.97 -12.82 17.02
CA LYS A 162 13.64 -13.44 16.98
C LYS A 162 12.64 -12.59 16.20
N LEU A 163 12.68 -11.27 16.38
CA LEU A 163 11.82 -10.34 15.65
C LEU A 163 12.09 -10.42 14.14
N THR A 164 13.36 -10.38 13.73
CA THR A 164 13.73 -10.47 12.32
C THR A 164 13.33 -11.83 11.72
N GLY A 165 13.52 -12.93 12.46
CA GLY A 165 13.11 -14.27 12.00
C GLY A 165 11.60 -14.39 11.82
N TYR A 166 10.81 -13.77 12.72
CA TYR A 166 9.36 -13.70 12.57
C TYR A 166 8.97 -12.88 11.33
N LEU A 167 9.53 -11.69 11.16
CA LEU A 167 9.21 -10.82 10.01
C LEU A 167 9.56 -11.50 8.68
N GLN A 168 10.73 -12.13 8.59
CA GLN A 168 11.14 -12.91 7.42
C GLN A 168 10.19 -14.08 7.13
N SER A 169 9.56 -14.65 8.16
CA SER A 169 8.60 -15.74 7.99
C SER A 169 7.22 -15.28 7.49
N ILE A 170 6.90 -13.99 7.60
CA ILE A 170 5.63 -13.42 7.14
C ILE A 170 5.77 -12.59 5.85
N ASP A 171 7.00 -12.23 5.46
CA ASP A 171 7.28 -11.48 4.23
C ASP A 171 6.65 -12.14 2.97
N PRO A 172 6.67 -13.49 2.78
CA PRO A 172 6.05 -14.10 1.60
C PRO A 172 4.53 -13.89 1.55
N GLU A 173 3.85 -14.05 2.67
CA GLU A 173 2.40 -13.83 2.76
C GLU A 173 2.05 -12.36 2.62
N GLU A 174 2.89 -11.46 3.15
CA GLU A 174 2.70 -10.03 3.01
C GLU A 174 2.87 -9.56 1.56
N GLU A 175 3.91 -10.00 0.87
CA GLU A 175 4.11 -9.68 -0.55
C GLU A 175 2.96 -10.23 -1.40
N LEU A 176 2.42 -11.41 -1.07
CA LEU A 176 1.22 -11.93 -1.74
C LEU A 176 0.00 -11.03 -1.52
N LEU A 177 -0.25 -10.56 -0.29
CA LEU A 177 -1.34 -9.62 0.00
C LEU A 177 -1.14 -8.28 -0.73
N LYS A 178 0.09 -7.77 -0.74
CA LYS A 178 0.50 -6.55 -1.45
C LYS A 178 0.27 -6.67 -2.96
N ASP A 179 0.64 -7.79 -3.56
CA ASP A 179 0.40 -8.07 -4.98
C ASP A 179 -1.10 -8.17 -5.28
N MET A 180 -1.88 -8.82 -4.42
CA MET A 180 -3.33 -8.92 -4.59
C MET A 180 -4.02 -7.56 -4.51
N VAL A 181 -3.59 -6.67 -3.60
CA VAL A 181 -4.08 -5.29 -3.53
C VAL A 181 -3.69 -4.53 -4.80
N TYR A 182 -2.45 -4.69 -5.26
CA TYR A 182 -1.95 -4.03 -6.45
C TYR A 182 -2.77 -4.44 -7.68
N GLU A 183 -2.92 -5.75 -7.91
CA GLU A 183 -3.66 -6.28 -9.05
C GLU A 183 -5.13 -5.82 -9.08
N LEU A 184 -5.79 -5.77 -7.92
CA LEU A 184 -7.16 -5.24 -7.81
C LEU A 184 -7.24 -3.76 -8.18
N LEU A 185 -6.24 -2.98 -7.79
CA LEU A 185 -6.18 -1.55 -8.05
C LEU A 185 -5.66 -1.22 -9.44
N ILE A 186 -5.06 -2.16 -10.18
CA ILE A 186 -4.63 -1.96 -11.57
C ILE A 186 -5.66 -2.50 -12.58
N ASN A 187 -6.11 -3.75 -12.40
CA ASN A 187 -6.97 -4.45 -13.35
C ASN A 187 -8.16 -5.13 -12.65
N PRO A 188 -9.06 -4.35 -12.02
CA PRO A 188 -10.15 -4.91 -11.22
C PRO A 188 -11.08 -5.86 -11.99
N LEU A 189 -11.38 -5.55 -13.26
CA LEU A 189 -12.25 -6.39 -14.09
C LEU A 189 -11.62 -7.75 -14.40
N GLU A 190 -10.30 -7.82 -14.63
CA GLU A 190 -9.63 -9.09 -14.86
C GLU A 190 -9.62 -9.94 -13.57
N ILE A 191 -9.53 -9.29 -12.41
CA ILE A 191 -9.59 -9.98 -11.13
C ILE A 191 -11.00 -10.49 -10.83
N LEU A 192 -12.04 -9.73 -11.19
CA LEU A 192 -13.44 -10.15 -11.05
C LEU A 192 -13.68 -11.53 -11.67
N ASP A 193 -13.13 -11.77 -12.86
CA ASP A 193 -13.25 -13.04 -13.58
C ASP A 193 -12.51 -14.21 -12.88
N LYS A 194 -11.52 -13.91 -12.04
CA LYS A 194 -10.65 -14.88 -11.35
C LYS A 194 -10.93 -15.02 -9.85
N LEU A 195 -11.93 -14.32 -9.30
CA LEU A 195 -12.17 -14.24 -7.85
C LEU A 195 -12.37 -15.60 -7.18
N HIS A 196 -12.91 -16.59 -7.91
CA HIS A 196 -13.16 -17.91 -7.35
C HIS A 196 -11.89 -18.62 -6.85
N ASP A 197 -10.79 -18.50 -7.58
CA ASP A 197 -9.53 -19.17 -7.21
C ASP A 197 -8.80 -18.40 -6.09
N LYS A 198 -8.90 -17.07 -6.10
CA LYS A 198 -8.19 -16.22 -5.14
C LYS A 198 -8.84 -16.16 -3.75
N GLN A 199 -10.13 -16.49 -3.64
CA GLN A 199 -10.78 -16.56 -2.34
C GLN A 199 -10.20 -17.69 -1.47
N ILE A 200 -9.76 -18.79 -2.11
CA ILE A 200 -9.10 -19.90 -1.41
C ILE A 200 -7.74 -19.45 -0.88
N SER A 201 -6.94 -18.74 -1.68
CA SER A 201 -5.62 -18.25 -1.23
C SER A 201 -5.73 -17.24 -0.08
N LEU A 202 -6.71 -16.33 -0.09
CA LEU A 202 -6.95 -15.42 1.04
C LEU A 202 -7.26 -16.17 2.35
N SER A 203 -8.08 -17.21 2.27
CA SER A 203 -8.44 -17.98 3.46
C SER A 203 -7.23 -18.70 4.06
N GLU A 204 -6.34 -19.23 3.22
CA GLU A 204 -5.10 -19.87 3.66
C GLU A 204 -4.14 -18.88 4.33
N ILE A 205 -4.00 -17.67 3.77
CA ILE A 205 -3.19 -16.60 4.36
C ILE A 205 -3.78 -16.18 5.71
N SER A 206 -5.10 -15.97 5.79
CA SER A 206 -5.76 -15.62 7.06
C SER A 206 -5.52 -16.68 8.12
N ASP A 207 -5.65 -17.95 7.76
CA ASP A 207 -5.38 -19.10 8.63
C ASP A 207 -3.92 -19.16 9.10
N TYR A 208 -2.98 -18.81 8.22
CA TYR A 208 -1.56 -18.73 8.54
C TYR A 208 -1.27 -17.58 9.50
N VAL A 209 -1.80 -16.38 9.24
CA VAL A 209 -1.67 -15.21 10.12
C VAL A 209 -2.23 -15.55 11.50
N ASP A 210 -3.44 -16.10 11.58
CA ASP A 210 -4.03 -16.48 12.85
C ASP A 210 -3.18 -17.51 13.61
N LYS A 211 -2.57 -18.50 12.94
CA LYS A 211 -1.76 -19.54 13.59
C LYS A 211 -0.36 -19.06 13.98
N THR A 212 0.37 -18.46 13.05
CA THR A 212 1.77 -18.07 13.20
C THR A 212 1.90 -16.91 14.16
N VAL A 213 0.95 -15.97 14.12
CA VAL A 213 1.03 -14.82 15.00
C VAL A 213 0.56 -15.14 16.41
N ASP A 214 -0.56 -15.86 16.58
CA ASP A 214 -0.96 -16.34 17.92
C ASP A 214 0.16 -17.15 18.58
N ALA A 215 0.82 -18.03 17.82
CA ALA A 215 1.91 -18.85 18.34
C ALA A 215 3.10 -17.98 18.80
N SER A 216 3.48 -16.99 18.00
CA SER A 216 4.61 -16.10 18.30
C SER A 216 4.34 -15.24 19.54
N PHE A 217 3.11 -14.75 19.73
CA PHE A 217 2.73 -14.03 20.94
C PHE A 217 2.70 -14.91 22.19
N ARG A 218 2.16 -16.14 22.08
CA ARG A 218 2.12 -17.11 23.19
C ARG A 218 3.50 -17.50 23.72
N VAL A 219 4.50 -17.54 22.84
CA VAL A 219 5.88 -17.86 23.21
C VAL A 219 6.59 -16.65 23.82
N SER A 220 6.24 -15.45 23.36
CA SER A 220 6.93 -14.22 23.76
C SER A 220 6.54 -13.79 25.16
N ILE A 221 5.27 -13.96 25.55
CA ILE A 221 4.82 -13.42 26.83
C ILE A 221 3.69 -14.25 27.45
N ASN A 222 3.79 -14.52 28.76
CA ASN A 222 2.90 -15.40 29.55
C ASN A 222 1.48 -14.82 29.71
N TYR A 223 0.77 -14.57 28.61
CA TYR A 223 -0.48 -13.82 28.60
C TYR A 223 -1.73 -14.67 28.44
N SER A 224 -2.85 -14.12 28.92
CA SER A 224 -4.17 -14.69 28.64
C SER A 224 -4.62 -14.39 27.21
N GLN A 225 -5.13 -15.41 26.51
CA GLN A 225 -5.67 -15.27 25.14
C GLN A 225 -6.74 -14.17 25.02
N HIS A 226 -7.51 -13.95 26.09
CA HIS A 226 -8.59 -12.97 26.10
C HIS A 226 -8.06 -11.53 26.06
N LEU A 227 -6.99 -11.24 26.81
CA LEU A 227 -6.39 -9.92 26.82
C LEU A 227 -5.79 -9.61 25.45
N PHE A 228 -5.03 -10.55 24.89
CA PHE A 228 -4.45 -10.41 23.56
C PHE A 228 -5.50 -10.14 22.48
N LYS A 229 -6.58 -10.91 22.45
CA LYS A 229 -7.68 -10.69 21.50
C LYS A 229 -8.30 -9.29 21.64
N LYS A 230 -8.45 -8.79 22.88
CA LYS A 230 -8.96 -7.44 23.15
C LYS A 230 -8.02 -6.36 22.62
N VAL A 231 -6.71 -6.54 22.82
CA VAL A 231 -5.66 -5.64 22.32
C VAL A 231 -5.71 -5.56 20.79
N ILE A 232 -5.68 -6.71 20.10
CA ILE A 232 -5.77 -6.77 18.64
C ILE A 232 -7.03 -6.10 18.12
N THR A 233 -8.18 -6.41 18.73
CA THR A 233 -9.46 -5.80 18.34
C THR A 233 -9.43 -4.27 18.49
N ASN A 234 -8.82 -3.76 19.56
CA ASN A 234 -8.69 -2.34 19.79
C ASN A 234 -7.79 -1.66 18.75
N GLU A 235 -6.63 -2.24 18.46
CA GLU A 235 -5.69 -1.68 17.49
C GLU A 235 -6.25 -1.73 16.06
N LEU A 236 -6.91 -2.82 15.65
CA LEU A 236 -7.64 -2.91 14.38
C LEU A 236 -8.76 -1.86 14.25
N SER A 237 -9.42 -1.51 15.36
CA SER A 237 -10.48 -0.49 15.34
C SER A 237 -9.95 0.93 15.10
N LYS A 238 -8.67 1.17 15.41
CA LYS A 238 -7.99 2.46 15.22
C LYS A 238 -7.20 2.52 13.92
N PHE A 239 -6.76 1.38 13.38
CA PHE A 239 -5.96 1.33 12.17
C PHE A 239 -6.76 1.79 10.95
N GLU A 240 -6.25 2.76 10.21
CA GLU A 240 -6.87 3.21 8.96
C GLU A 240 -6.33 2.38 7.78
N PRO A 241 -7.18 1.64 7.03
CA PRO A 241 -6.73 0.76 5.94
C PRO A 241 -6.04 1.53 4.81
N VAL A 242 -6.30 2.83 4.75
CA VAL A 242 -5.65 3.80 3.86
C VAL A 242 -4.12 3.72 3.93
N HIS A 243 -3.55 3.39 5.09
CA HIS A 243 -2.12 3.28 5.28
C HIS A 243 -1.50 2.11 4.52
N ILE A 244 -2.27 1.06 4.18
CA ILE A 244 -1.79 -0.07 3.37
C ILE A 244 -1.19 0.43 2.05
N LEU A 245 -1.75 1.49 1.46
CA LEU A 245 -1.18 2.03 0.22
C LEU A 245 0.22 2.63 0.42
N SER A 246 0.58 3.11 1.60
CA SER A 246 1.95 3.61 1.82
C SER A 246 3.01 2.51 1.71
N ARG A 247 2.62 1.23 1.81
CA ARG A 247 3.54 0.09 1.69
C ARG A 247 4.33 0.06 0.37
N TYR A 248 3.73 0.55 -0.73
CA TYR A 248 4.38 0.55 -2.04
C TYR A 248 5.58 1.49 -2.12
N SER A 249 5.73 2.40 -1.15
CA SER A 249 6.89 3.28 -1.04
C SER A 249 8.09 2.65 -0.31
N PHE A 250 7.96 1.41 0.20
CA PHE A 250 8.99 0.73 0.99
C PHE A 250 9.43 -0.58 0.33
N GLU A 251 10.69 -0.98 0.55
CA GLU A 251 11.23 -2.21 -0.02
C GLU A 251 10.84 -3.44 0.81
N SER A 252 10.74 -3.31 2.12
CA SER A 252 10.37 -4.41 3.03
C SER A 252 9.23 -4.07 3.98
N LEU A 253 8.54 -5.10 4.46
CA LEU A 253 7.51 -4.99 5.50
C LEU A 253 8.07 -4.37 6.78
N TYR A 254 9.29 -4.77 7.17
CA TYR A 254 9.93 -4.26 8.37
C TYR A 254 10.16 -2.74 8.32
N GLU A 255 10.74 -2.24 7.22
CA GLU A 255 10.97 -0.79 7.02
C GLU A 255 9.66 -0.01 7.05
N TRP A 256 8.63 -0.54 6.40
CA TRP A 256 7.31 0.08 6.41
C TRP A 256 6.70 0.13 7.81
N VAL A 257 6.76 -0.96 8.57
CA VAL A 257 6.26 -1.03 9.95
C VAL A 257 6.99 -0.04 10.85
N LEU A 258 8.32 0.06 10.74
CA LEU A 258 9.09 1.07 11.48
C LEU A 258 8.65 2.49 11.11
N ALA A 259 8.49 2.79 9.82
CA ALA A 259 8.05 4.09 9.36
C ALA A 259 6.63 4.43 9.84
N LEU A 260 5.72 3.45 9.93
CA LEU A 260 4.39 3.65 10.51
C LEU A 260 4.45 3.97 12.00
N ILE A 261 5.33 3.29 12.75
CA ILE A 261 5.54 3.57 14.17
C ILE A 261 6.06 5.01 14.37
N ASP A 262 7.06 5.41 13.58
CA ASP A 262 7.69 6.72 13.66
C ASP A 262 6.77 7.87 13.19
N SER A 263 6.03 7.67 12.09
CA SER A 263 5.23 8.73 11.46
C SER A 263 3.93 9.03 12.18
N GLN A 264 3.31 8.04 12.82
CA GLN A 264 1.99 8.23 13.40
C GLN A 264 2.01 8.74 14.84
N GLY A 265 3.14 8.69 15.55
CA GLY A 265 3.09 8.76 17.01
C GLY A 265 2.03 7.78 17.52
N LEU A 266 1.90 6.62 16.87
CA LEU A 266 1.02 5.52 17.25
C LEU A 266 1.50 5.09 18.62
N GLU A 267 1.07 5.76 19.68
CA GLU A 267 1.11 5.20 21.01
C GLU A 267 0.08 4.07 20.96
N ILE A 268 0.58 2.84 20.77
CA ILE A 268 -0.02 1.75 21.55
C ILE A 268 0.17 2.28 22.96
N SER A 269 -0.89 2.81 23.58
CA SER A 269 -0.77 3.59 24.83
C SER A 269 0.22 2.87 25.74
N ASP A 270 1.20 3.51 26.37
CA ASP A 270 2.20 2.78 27.18
C ASP A 270 1.56 1.80 28.19
N ARG A 271 0.32 2.12 28.61
CA ARG A 271 -0.61 1.23 29.34
C ARG A 271 -0.89 -0.13 28.71
N LEU A 272 -0.68 -0.34 27.41
CA LEU A 272 -0.98 -1.57 26.68
C LEU A 272 0.17 -2.56 26.81
N ILE A 273 1.42 -2.08 26.83
CA ILE A 273 2.58 -2.89 27.21
C ILE A 273 2.52 -3.16 28.72
N GLU A 274 2.15 -2.17 29.54
CA GLU A 274 1.92 -2.37 30.99
C GLU A 274 0.73 -3.31 31.30
N ASP A 275 -0.38 -3.23 30.55
CA ASP A 275 -1.55 -4.11 30.71
C ASP A 275 -1.24 -5.52 30.23
N LEU A 276 -0.40 -5.64 29.20
CA LEU A 276 0.13 -6.91 28.75
C LEU A 276 1.03 -7.47 29.84
N ASP A 277 2.02 -6.73 30.38
CA ASP A 277 2.98 -7.18 31.41
C ASP A 277 2.38 -7.59 32.79
N LEU A 278 1.05 -7.56 32.96
CA LEU A 278 0.30 -7.96 34.18
C LEU A 278 -0.21 -9.41 34.18
#